data_AF-A0A959ECT2-F1
#
_entry.id   AF-A0A959ECT2-F1
#
_cell.length_a   1.000
_cell.length_b   1.000
_cell.length_c   1.000
_cell.angle_alpha   90.00
_cell.angle_beta   90.00
_cell.angle_gamma   90.00
#
_symmetry.space_group_name_H-M   'P 1'
#
loop_
_entity.id
_entity.type
_entity.pdbx_description
1 polymer ?
#
loop_
_entity_poly.entity_id
_entity_poly.type
_entity_poly.pdbx_seq_one_letter_code
_entity_poly.pdbx_strand_id
1 'polypeptide(L)'
;MVGFGLFQVASDFKGSLKGILGFGFLLVIFFITYSMASGEATPYIQGAIDKFETAGAVFTSNNLKFISGGISTAVALVVIAAVAFIFAEVRNLFK
;
A
#
# COMPACT_ATOMS: atom_id res chain seq x y z
N MET A 1 -5.34 -16.67 -14.29
CA MET A 1 -6.19 -15.58 -13.76
C MET A 1 -5.59 -14.20 -14.01
N VAL A 2 -4.30 -13.96 -13.73
CA VAL A 2 -3.64 -12.65 -13.98
C VAL A 2 -3.67 -12.23 -15.46
N GLY A 3 -3.38 -13.14 -16.40
CA GLY A 3 -3.38 -12.83 -17.84
C GLY A 3 -4.74 -12.40 -18.41
N PHE A 4 -5.83 -12.98 -17.91
CA PHE A 4 -7.20 -12.59 -18.31
C PHE A 4 -7.54 -11.17 -17.82
N GLY A 5 -7.19 -10.84 -16.58
CA GLY A 5 -7.37 -9.49 -16.04
C GLY A 5 -6.58 -8.43 -16.83
N LEU A 6 -5.34 -8.74 -17.21
CA LEU A 6 -4.54 -7.84 -18.06
C LEU A 6 -5.12 -7.69 -19.46
N PHE A 7 -5.61 -8.77 -20.07
CA PHE A 7 -6.30 -8.72 -21.37
C PHE A 7 -7.54 -7.83 -21.30
N GLN A 8 -8.35 -7.96 -20.24
CA GLN A 8 -9.56 -7.17 -20.08
C GLN A 8 -9.28 -5.68 -19.86
N VAL A 9 -8.21 -5.34 -19.11
CA VAL A 9 -7.74 -3.96 -18.98
C VAL A 9 -7.25 -3.38 -20.32
N ALA A 10 -6.57 -4.20 -21.14
CA ALA A 10 -6.10 -3.77 -22.46
C ALA A 10 -7.24 -3.62 -23.48
N SER A 11 -8.21 -4.54 -23.48
CA SER A 11 -9.34 -4.54 -24.41
C SER A 11 -10.42 -3.51 -24.05
N ASP A 12 -10.64 -3.23 -22.77
CA ASP A 12 -11.55 -2.18 -22.29
C ASP A 12 -10.82 -1.19 -21.37
N PHE A 13 -9.90 -0.45 -21.99
CA PHE A 13 -9.08 0.55 -21.30
C PHE A 13 -9.93 1.67 -20.68
N LYS A 14 -10.97 2.12 -21.41
CA LYS A 14 -11.84 3.21 -20.96
C LYS A 14 -12.71 2.77 -19.79
N GLY A 15 -13.27 1.56 -19.82
CA GLY A 15 -14.01 0.99 -18.68
C GLY A 15 -13.13 0.76 -17.46
N SER A 16 -11.87 0.41 -17.68
CA SER A 16 -10.89 0.13 -16.63
C SER A 16 -10.24 1.39 -16.02
N LEU A 17 -10.50 2.58 -16.58
CA LEU A 17 -9.79 3.81 -16.22
C LEU A 17 -9.84 4.14 -14.72
N LYS A 18 -10.98 3.91 -14.06
CA LYS A 18 -11.10 4.13 -12.61
C LYS A 18 -10.20 3.19 -11.80
N GLY A 19 -10.11 1.92 -12.21
CA GLY A 19 -9.23 0.94 -11.59
C GLY A 19 -7.76 1.26 -11.81
N ILE A 20 -7.40 1.69 -13.03
CA ILE A 20 -6.04 2.12 -13.38
C ILE A 20 -5.64 3.35 -12.55
N LEU A 21 -6.51 4.35 -12.44
CA LEU A 21 -6.26 5.55 -11.64
C LEU A 21 -6.12 5.22 -10.15
N GLY A 22 -6.97 4.33 -9.62
CA GLY A 22 -6.87 3.87 -8.22
C GLY A 22 -5.56 3.13 -7.95
N PHE A 23 -5.15 2.24 -8.86
CA PHE A 23 -3.88 1.53 -8.76
C PHE A 23 -2.68 2.49 -8.90
N GLY A 24 -2.73 3.44 -9.83
CA GLY A 24 -1.71 4.46 -9.99
C GLY A 24 -1.56 5.33 -8.74
N PHE A 25 -2.67 5.73 -8.11
CA PHE A 25 -2.66 6.47 -6.86
C PHE A 25 -2.03 5.64 -5.70
N LEU A 26 -2.35 4.35 -5.62
CA LEU A 26 -1.72 3.44 -4.66
C LEU A 26 -0.20 3.37 -4.87
N LEU A 27 0.25 3.24 -6.13
CA LEU A 27 1.68 3.22 -6.45
C LEU A 27 2.38 4.52 -6.05
N VAL A 28 1.73 5.67 -6.22
CA VAL A 28 2.28 6.97 -5.79
C VAL A 28 2.44 7.01 -4.26
N ILE A 29 1.42 6.59 -3.50
CA ILE A 29 1.52 6.54 -2.02
C ILE A 29 2.63 5.57 -1.60
N PHE A 30 2.67 4.39 -2.21
CA PHE A 30 3.71 3.41 -1.93
C PHE A 30 5.09 3.95 -2.23
N PHE A 31 5.28 4.64 -3.36
CA PHE A 31 6.56 5.24 -3.73
C PHE A 31 7.01 6.30 -2.73
N ILE A 32 6.09 7.16 -2.27
CA ILE A 32 6.38 8.20 -1.26
C ILE A 32 6.79 7.55 0.07
N THR A 33 5.95 6.65 0.58
CA THR A 33 6.19 5.99 1.88
C THR A 33 7.42 5.09 1.85
N TYR A 34 7.66 4.36 0.75
CA TYR A 34 8.89 3.60 0.55
C TYR A 34 10.10 4.53 0.51
N SER A 35 10.04 5.65 -0.23
CA SER A 35 11.15 6.61 -0.29
C SER A 35 11.51 7.17 1.09
N MET A 36 10.51 7.40 1.94
CA MET A 36 10.66 7.88 3.31
C MET A 36 11.02 6.79 4.34
N ALA A 37 10.84 5.51 4.02
CA ALA A 37 11.09 4.42 4.95
C ALA A 37 12.58 4.27 5.28
N SER A 38 12.88 4.04 6.56
CA SER A 38 14.22 3.68 7.02
C SER A 38 14.58 2.28 6.54
N GLY A 39 15.86 2.09 6.23
CA GLY A 39 16.42 0.78 5.93
C GLY A 39 16.84 0.00 7.19
N GLU A 40 16.40 0.45 8.36
CA GLU A 40 16.73 -0.08 9.67
C GLU A 40 15.47 -0.66 10.33
N ALA A 41 15.68 -1.59 11.25
CA ALA A 41 14.61 -2.18 12.02
C ALA A 41 13.98 -1.14 12.94
N THR A 42 12.66 -0.93 12.82
CA THR A 42 11.93 -0.10 13.77
C THR A 42 11.52 -0.93 14.99
N PRO A 43 11.33 -0.31 16.17
CA PRO A 43 10.88 -1.02 17.37
C PRO A 43 9.57 -1.80 17.15
N TYR A 44 8.72 -1.34 16.23
CA TYR A 44 7.42 -1.96 15.91
C TYR A 44 7.54 -3.30 15.17
N ILE A 45 8.64 -3.52 14.44
CA ILE A 45 8.85 -4.75 13.65
C ILE A 45 9.98 -5.63 14.20
N GLN A 46 10.73 -5.16 15.20
CA GLN A 46 11.87 -5.88 15.77
C GLN A 46 11.51 -7.30 16.21
N GLY A 47 10.42 -7.47 16.97
CA GLY A 47 10.00 -8.80 17.41
C GLY A 47 9.63 -9.76 16.28
N ALA A 48 9.17 -9.24 15.13
CA ALA A 48 8.95 -10.06 13.94
C ALA A 48 10.28 -10.44 13.28
N ILE A 49 11.21 -9.49 13.17
CA ILE A 49 12.56 -9.71 12.64
C ILE A 49 13.26 -10.80 13.46
N ASP A 50 13.30 -10.67 14.79
CA ASP A 50 13.96 -11.63 15.69
C ASP A 50 13.41 -13.05 15.51
N LYS A 51 12.09 -13.18 15.35
CA LYS A 51 11.42 -14.46 15.11
C LYS A 51 11.82 -15.08 13.77
N PHE A 52 11.91 -14.28 12.71
CA PHE A 52 12.27 -14.76 11.39
C PHE A 52 13.77 -15.03 11.23
N GLU A 53 14.63 -14.26 11.90
CA GLU A 53 16.07 -14.51 11.96
C GLU A 53 16.37 -15.83 12.69
N THR A 54 15.64 -16.14 13.76
CA THR A 54 15.74 -17.44 14.46
C THR A 54 15.34 -18.61 13.55
N ALA A 55 14.48 -18.37 12.55
CA ALA A 55 14.10 -19.34 11.53
C ALA A 55 15.05 -19.38 10.32
N GLY A 56 16.15 -18.61 10.34
CA GLY A 56 17.17 -18.56 9.29
C GLY A 56 16.93 -17.52 8.19
N ALA A 57 15.98 -16.61 8.36
CA ALA A 57 15.79 -15.51 7.41
C ALA A 57 16.89 -14.45 7.56
N VAL A 58 17.34 -13.87 6.44
CA VAL A 58 18.32 -12.78 6.44
C VAL A 58 17.63 -11.50 5.97
N PHE A 59 17.65 -10.48 6.82
CA PHE A 59 17.09 -9.17 6.48
C PHE A 59 18.19 -8.26 5.91
N THR A 60 17.92 -7.73 4.71
CA THR A 60 18.73 -6.66 4.12
C THR A 60 18.05 -5.32 4.36
N SER A 61 18.80 -4.23 4.26
CA SER A 61 18.26 -2.87 4.40
C SER A 61 17.12 -2.60 3.41
N ASN A 62 17.23 -3.10 2.18
CA ASN A 62 16.16 -2.99 1.18
C ASN A 62 14.90 -3.76 1.57
N ASN A 63 15.04 -4.97 2.13
CA ASN A 63 13.89 -5.75 2.58
C ASN A 63 13.16 -5.05 3.72
N LEU A 64 13.90 -4.48 4.67
CA LEU A 64 13.32 -3.72 5.79
C LEU A 64 12.61 -2.44 5.32
N LYS A 65 13.21 -1.74 4.35
CA LYS A 65 12.62 -0.57 3.72
C LYS A 65 11.32 -0.92 2.97
N PHE A 66 11.30 -2.05 2.28
CA PHE A 66 10.12 -2.54 1.58
C PHE A 66 8.98 -2.90 2.54
N ILE A 67 9.29 -3.64 3.61
CA ILE A 67 8.33 -4.00 4.66
C ILE A 67 7.76 -2.75 5.33
N SER A 68 8.63 -1.84 5.78
CA SER A 68 8.23 -0.61 6.48
C SER A 68 7.43 0.34 5.58
N GLY A 69 7.84 0.48 4.32
CA GLY A 69 7.10 1.26 3.32
C GLY A 69 5.73 0.67 3.03
N GLY A 70 5.62 -0.67 2.93
CA GLY A 70 4.35 -1.37 2.75
C GLY A 70 3.39 -1.18 3.93
N ILE A 71 3.88 -1.32 5.16
CA ILE A 71 3.09 -1.06 6.37
C ILE A 71 2.61 0.40 6.40
N SER A 72 3.51 1.35 6.13
CA SER A 72 3.18 2.78 6.11
C SER A 72 2.15 3.13 5.03
N THR A 73 2.23 2.48 3.87
CA THR A 73 1.22 2.60 2.80
C THR A 73 -0.15 2.12 3.29
N ALA A 74 -0.21 0.96 3.95
CA ALA A 74 -1.46 0.42 4.47
C ALA A 74 -2.08 1.38 5.50
N VAL A 75 -1.28 1.90 6.44
CA VAL A 75 -1.73 2.90 7.42
C VAL A 75 -2.26 4.16 6.72
N ALA A 76 -1.55 4.66 5.71
CA ALA A 76 -2.00 5.83 4.94
C ALA A 76 -3.35 5.58 4.25
N LEU A 77 -3.54 4.41 3.64
CA LEU A 77 -4.80 4.05 3.00
C LEU A 77 -5.96 3.93 4.00
N VAL A 78 -5.71 3.40 5.21
CA VAL A 78 -6.71 3.35 6.29
C VAL A 78 -7.14 4.75 6.70
N VAL A 79 -6.18 5.67 6.87
CA VAL A 79 -6.48 7.08 7.19
C VAL A 79 -7.28 7.75 6.07
N ILE A 80 -6.87 7.56 4.81
CA ILE A 80 -7.60 8.08 3.65
C ILE A 80 -9.02 7.53 3.59
N ALA A 81 -9.20 6.23 3.85
CA ALA A 81 -10.52 5.61 3.88
C ALA A 81 -11.41 6.20 4.98
N ALA A 82 -10.88 6.37 6.20
CA ALA A 82 -11.62 6.99 7.30
C ALA A 82 -12.04 8.44 6.97
N VAL A 83 -11.13 9.23 6.39
CA VAL A 83 -11.42 10.60 5.94
C VAL A 83 -12.48 10.60 4.83
N ALA A 84 -12.38 9.70 3.86
CA ALA A 84 -13.36 9.56 2.78
C ALA A 84 -14.76 9.21 3.31
N PHE A 85 -14.86 8.35 4.33
CA PHE A 85 -16.13 8.04 5.00
C PHE A 85 -16.73 9.29 5.65
N ILE A 86 -15.93 10.07 6.39
CA ILE A 86 -16.40 11.31 7.01
C ILE A 86 -16.93 12.27 5.94
N PHE A 87 -16.18 12.49 4.86
CA PHE A 87 -16.62 13.36 3.76
C PHE A 87 -17.89 12.85 3.07
N ALA A 88 -18.03 11.53 2.90
CA ALA A 88 -19.21 10.93 2.30
C ALA A 88 -20.46 11.16 3.16
N GLU A 89 -20.35 10.95 4.48
CA GLU A 89 -21.44 11.18 5.44
C GLU A 89 -21.82 12.67 5.50
N VAL A 90 -20.85 13.57 5.61
CA VAL A 90 -21.11 15.01 5.60
C VAL A 90 -21.84 15.43 4.33
N ARG A 91 -21.41 14.97 3.15
CA ARG A 91 -22.10 15.25 1.88
C ARG A 91 -23.51 14.68 1.85
N ASN A 92 -23.74 13.52 2.46
CA ASN A 92 -25.04 12.87 2.52
C ASN A 92 -26.03 13.64 3.40
N LEU A 93 -25.56 14.23 4.52
CA LEU A 93 -26.39 15.04 5.41
C LEU A 93 -26.87 16.37 4.79
N PHE A 94 -26.16 16.89 3.79
CA PHE A 94 -26.51 18.11 3.06
C PHE A 94 -27.24 17.85 1.72
N LYS A 95 -27.57 16.60 1.43
CA LYS A 95 -28.43 16.20 0.30
C LYS A 95 -29.84 15.89 0.80
#